data_AF-A0A536DAB0-F1
#
_entry.id   AF-A0A536DAB0-F1
#
_cell.length_a   1.000
_cell.length_b   1.000
_cell.length_c   1.000
_cell.angle_alpha   90.00
_cell.angle_beta   90.00
_cell.angle_gamma   90.00
#
_symmetry.space_group_name_H-M   'P 1'
#
loop_
_entity.id
_entity.type
_entity.pdbx_description
1 polymer ?
#
loop_
_entity_poly.entity_id
_entity_poly.type
_entity_poly.pdbx_seq_one_letter_code
_entity_poly.pdbx_strand_id
1 'polypeptide(L)'
;MDQLAAATGINSVRLSDLLDALDGAGRIRRDDGGRVVGSAGLSVTPDRHEIELDGRRFWTWCAYDILGIFGALGASGRALSPSPVAGVIEVDFERGRPVNSEAVLFRPDEELMSRCENVYEEWCPNSNLFADAERATRWAEERGLSGRVMGLDEASDLGTADWAGVV
;
A
#
# COMPACT_ATOMS: atom_id res chain seq x y z
N MET A 1 -11.13 -16.71 -11.63
CA MET A 1 -12.19 -17.46 -10.92
C MET A 1 -11.77 -18.89 -10.60
N ASP A 2 -11.50 -19.73 -11.59
CA ASP A 2 -11.24 -21.17 -11.36
C ASP A 2 -10.04 -21.46 -10.45
N GLN A 3 -8.94 -20.72 -10.60
CA GLN A 3 -7.76 -20.87 -9.73
C GLN A 3 -8.07 -20.55 -8.26
N LEU A 4 -8.83 -19.47 -8.01
CA LEU A 4 -9.23 -19.08 -6.66
C LEU A 4 -10.25 -20.06 -6.08
N ALA A 5 -11.20 -20.54 -6.87
CA ALA A 5 -12.16 -21.55 -6.43
C ALA A 5 -11.44 -22.86 -6.06
N ALA A 6 -10.45 -23.29 -6.87
CA ALA A 6 -9.64 -24.47 -6.58
C ALA A 6 -8.79 -24.29 -5.32
N ALA A 7 -8.15 -23.13 -5.14
CA ALA A 7 -7.28 -22.86 -4.00
C ALA A 7 -8.04 -22.71 -2.66
N THR A 8 -9.26 -22.16 -2.70
CA THR A 8 -10.06 -21.87 -1.50
C THR A 8 -11.10 -22.95 -1.19
N GLY A 9 -11.46 -23.78 -2.19
CA GLY A 9 -12.59 -24.71 -2.10
C GLY A 9 -13.96 -24.03 -2.07
N ILE A 10 -14.04 -22.70 -2.25
CA ILE A 10 -15.28 -21.94 -2.24
C ILE A 10 -16.01 -22.14 -3.58
N ASN A 11 -17.32 -22.40 -3.52
CA ASN A 11 -18.17 -22.48 -4.70
C ASN A 11 -18.13 -21.16 -5.51
N SER A 12 -18.14 -21.25 -6.84
CA SER A 12 -17.98 -20.12 -7.75
C SER A 12 -18.98 -18.97 -7.54
N VAL A 13 -20.25 -19.25 -7.20
CA VAL A 13 -21.25 -18.22 -6.95
C VAL A 13 -20.88 -17.42 -5.70
N ARG A 14 -20.64 -18.12 -4.59
CA ARG A 14 -20.22 -17.49 -3.33
C ARG A 14 -18.88 -16.78 -3.47
N LEU A 15 -17.95 -17.34 -4.25
CA LEU A 15 -16.67 -16.70 -4.53
C LEU A 15 -16.87 -15.37 -5.27
N SER A 16 -17.80 -15.32 -6.24
CA SER A 16 -18.13 -14.07 -6.94
C SER A 16 -18.63 -13.01 -5.96
N ASP A 17 -19.61 -13.34 -5.12
CA ASP A 17 -20.17 -12.38 -4.15
C ASP A 17 -19.11 -11.86 -3.17
N LEU A 18 -18.19 -12.74 -2.73
CA LEU A 18 -17.08 -12.35 -1.86
C LEU A 18 -16.08 -11.44 -2.57
N LEU A 19 -15.75 -11.71 -3.83
CA LEU A 19 -14.86 -10.86 -4.62
C LEU A 19 -15.52 -9.50 -4.89
N ASP A 20 -16.81 -9.45 -5.15
CA ASP A 20 -17.55 -8.18 -5.30
C ASP A 20 -17.53 -7.36 -4.01
N ALA A 21 -17.72 -8.00 -2.86
CA ALA A 21 -17.63 -7.33 -1.56
C ALA A 21 -16.20 -6.82 -1.28
N LEU A 22 -15.17 -7.62 -1.57
CA LEU A 22 -13.78 -7.22 -1.37
C LEU A 22 -13.36 -6.08 -2.31
N ASP A 23 -13.77 -6.11 -3.57
CA ASP A 23 -13.46 -5.07 -4.56
C ASP A 23 -14.21 -3.77 -4.22
N GLY A 24 -15.49 -3.87 -3.84
CA GLY A 24 -16.27 -2.74 -3.33
C GLY A 24 -15.62 -2.10 -2.11
N ALA A 25 -15.06 -2.91 -1.20
CA ALA A 25 -14.33 -2.44 -0.02
C ALA A 25 -12.88 -1.97 -0.31
N GLY A 26 -12.42 -2.03 -1.56
CA GLY A 26 -11.07 -1.66 -1.96
C GLY A 26 -9.98 -2.61 -1.44
N ARG A 27 -10.34 -3.84 -1.05
CA ARG A 27 -9.41 -4.85 -0.50
C ARG A 27 -8.73 -5.68 -1.58
N ILE A 28 -9.33 -5.72 -2.76
CA ILE A 28 -8.74 -6.25 -4.00
C ILE A 28 -9.02 -5.27 -5.13
N ARG A 29 -8.34 -5.46 -6.26
CA ARG A 29 -8.67 -4.82 -7.54
C ARG A 29 -8.78 -5.86 -8.63
N ARG A 30 -9.70 -5.66 -9.57
CA ARG A 30 -9.91 -6.52 -10.74
C ARG A 30 -9.69 -5.78 -12.04
N ASP A 31 -9.23 -6.51 -13.06
CA ASP A 31 -9.16 -5.99 -14.44
C ASP A 31 -10.51 -6.11 -15.16
N ASP A 32 -10.58 -5.63 -16.41
CA ASP A 32 -11.78 -5.69 -17.26
C ASP A 32 -12.27 -7.12 -17.52
N GLY A 33 -11.40 -8.12 -17.36
CA GLY A 33 -11.73 -9.54 -17.45
C GLY A 33 -12.20 -10.15 -16.13
N GLY A 34 -12.34 -9.36 -15.06
CA GLY A 34 -12.73 -9.81 -13.73
C GLY A 34 -11.65 -10.60 -12.98
N ARG A 35 -10.39 -10.57 -13.44
CA ARG A 35 -9.27 -11.24 -12.77
C ARG A 35 -8.75 -10.34 -11.66
N VAL A 36 -8.45 -10.92 -10.50
CA VAL A 36 -7.80 -10.19 -9.41
C VAL A 36 -6.38 -9.82 -9.82
N VAL A 37 -6.08 -8.53 -9.87
CA VAL A 37 -4.77 -7.96 -10.25
C VAL A 37 -4.11 -7.19 -9.11
N GLY A 38 -4.84 -6.91 -8.04
CA GLY A 38 -4.26 -6.40 -6.81
C GLY A 38 -4.99 -6.94 -5.59
N SER A 39 -4.26 -7.06 -4.49
CA SER A 39 -4.80 -7.50 -3.20
C SER A 39 -4.00 -6.89 -2.07
N ALA A 40 -4.72 -6.42 -1.05
CA ALA A 40 -4.16 -5.90 0.19
C ALA A 40 -3.13 -4.76 0.03
N GLY A 41 -3.00 -4.11 -1.13
CA GLY A 41 -1.99 -3.08 -1.36
C GLY A 41 -0.97 -3.43 -2.43
N LEU A 42 -0.78 -4.71 -2.76
CA LEU A 42 0.13 -5.17 -3.83
C LEU A 42 -0.64 -5.29 -5.15
N SER A 43 -0.05 -4.81 -6.25
CA SER A 43 -0.61 -4.87 -7.60
C SER A 43 0.39 -5.44 -8.61
N VAL A 44 -0.10 -6.29 -9.52
CA VAL A 44 0.67 -6.81 -10.66
C VAL A 44 0.49 -5.99 -11.94
N THR A 45 -0.36 -4.97 -11.90
CA THR A 45 -0.56 -3.97 -12.97
C THR A 45 -0.10 -2.59 -12.49
N PRO A 46 0.30 -1.69 -13.41
CA PRO A 46 0.73 -0.34 -13.05
C PRO A 46 -0.22 0.38 -12.10
N ASP A 47 0.34 0.97 -11.05
CA ASP A 47 -0.36 1.74 -10.01
C ASP A 47 0.55 2.87 -9.48
N ARG A 48 0.14 3.56 -8.42
CA ARG A 48 0.74 4.82 -7.91
C ARG A 48 2.23 4.71 -7.60
N HIS A 49 2.65 3.65 -6.93
CA HIS A 49 4.05 3.47 -6.52
C HIS A 49 4.61 2.21 -7.14
N GLU A 50 5.83 2.27 -7.68
CA GLU A 50 6.50 1.11 -8.26
C GLU A 50 7.43 0.49 -7.22
N ILE A 51 7.44 -0.84 -7.13
CA ILE A 51 8.40 -1.58 -6.31
C ILE A 51 9.07 -2.68 -7.12
N GLU A 52 10.33 -2.95 -6.83
CA GLU A 52 11.07 -4.11 -7.30
C GLU A 52 11.27 -5.06 -6.11
N LEU A 53 10.74 -6.27 -6.21
CA LEU A 53 10.89 -7.35 -5.24
C LEU A 53 11.60 -8.51 -5.94
N ASP A 54 12.80 -8.88 -5.47
CA ASP A 54 13.60 -9.99 -6.02
C ASP A 54 13.73 -9.95 -7.56
N GLY A 55 14.02 -8.76 -8.11
CA GLY A 55 14.19 -8.54 -9.56
C GLY A 55 12.90 -8.55 -10.37
N ARG A 56 11.73 -8.57 -9.72
CA ARG A 56 10.42 -8.47 -10.37
C ARG A 56 9.75 -7.17 -9.99
N ARG A 57 9.14 -6.53 -10.99
CA ARG A 57 8.42 -5.27 -10.81
C ARG A 57 6.96 -5.51 -10.43
N PHE A 58 6.50 -4.76 -9.43
CA PHE A 58 5.13 -4.67 -8.96
C PHE A 58 4.78 -3.21 -8.66
N TRP A 59 3.55 -2.98 -8.20
CA TRP A 59 3.11 -1.67 -7.76
C TRP A 59 2.37 -1.76 -6.43
N THR A 60 2.27 -0.63 -5.73
CA THR A 60 1.48 -0.52 -4.51
C THR A 60 0.43 0.59 -4.57
N TRP A 61 -0.60 0.47 -3.76
CA TRP A 61 -1.72 1.42 -3.71
C TRP A 61 -1.41 2.67 -2.91
N CYS A 62 -0.54 2.58 -1.90
CA CYS A 62 -0.04 3.74 -1.17
C CYS A 62 1.43 3.56 -0.76
N ALA A 63 2.02 4.63 -0.22
CA ALA A 63 3.37 4.59 0.32
C ALA A 63 3.51 3.70 1.55
N TYR A 64 2.46 3.56 2.36
CA TYR A 64 2.48 2.71 3.54
C TYR A 64 2.56 1.23 3.18
N ASP A 65 1.89 0.81 2.11
CA ASP A 65 1.95 -0.55 1.59
C ASP A 65 3.38 -0.95 1.19
N ILE A 66 4.19 -0.02 0.67
CA ILE A 66 5.61 -0.27 0.35
C ILE A 66 6.30 -0.82 1.60
N LEU A 67 6.23 -0.08 2.71
CA LEU A 67 6.92 -0.41 3.95
C LEU A 67 6.41 -1.72 4.54
N GLY A 68 5.09 -1.93 4.53
CA GLY A 68 4.48 -3.15 5.02
C GLY A 68 4.85 -4.39 4.20
N ILE A 69 4.80 -4.30 2.87
CA ILE A 69 5.14 -5.40 1.96
C ILE A 69 6.60 -5.78 2.08
N PHE A 70 7.53 -4.80 2.01
CA PHE A 70 8.95 -5.09 2.15
C PHE A 70 9.26 -5.73 3.50
N GLY A 71 8.71 -5.16 4.58
CA GLY A 71 8.91 -5.64 5.94
C GLY A 71 8.37 -7.06 6.15
N ALA A 72 7.13 -7.32 5.74
CA ALA A 72 6.47 -8.62 5.90
C ALA A 72 7.15 -9.73 5.09
N LEU A 73 7.66 -9.41 3.90
CA LEU A 73 8.40 -10.37 3.07
C LEU A 73 9.88 -10.52 3.48
N GLY A 74 10.42 -9.60 4.28
CA GLY A 74 11.87 -9.50 4.50
C GLY A 74 12.65 -9.29 3.20
N ALA A 75 12.03 -8.69 2.19
CA ALA A 75 12.56 -8.61 0.84
C ALA A 75 13.62 -7.50 0.71
N SER A 76 14.50 -7.62 -0.28
CA SER A 76 15.41 -6.55 -0.66
C SER A 76 15.05 -6.05 -2.06
N GLY A 77 15.29 -4.78 -2.32
CA GLY A 77 14.91 -4.17 -3.58
C GLY A 77 14.75 -2.67 -3.46
N ARG A 78 13.89 -2.10 -4.29
CA ARG A 78 13.75 -0.65 -4.42
C ARG A 78 12.30 -0.25 -4.63
N ALA A 79 11.92 0.91 -4.10
CA ALA A 79 10.65 1.56 -4.36
C ALA A 79 10.83 2.94 -4.99
N LEU A 80 9.94 3.27 -5.94
CA LEU A 80 9.79 4.60 -6.54
C LEU A 80 8.39 5.12 -6.21
N SER A 81 8.34 6.16 -5.40
CA SER A 81 7.11 6.69 -4.82
C SER A 81 6.93 8.17 -5.18
N PRO A 82 5.95 8.53 -6.04
CA PRO A 82 5.65 9.93 -6.31
C PRO A 82 5.25 10.67 -5.04
N SER A 83 5.84 11.85 -4.81
CA SER A 83 5.40 12.71 -3.71
C SER A 83 4.29 13.66 -4.19
N PRO A 84 3.22 13.85 -3.40
CA PRO A 84 2.16 14.80 -3.73
C PRO A 84 2.63 16.26 -3.85
N VAL A 85 3.79 16.59 -3.26
CA VAL A 85 4.34 17.95 -3.27
C VAL A 85 5.25 18.15 -4.49
N ALA A 86 6.27 17.31 -4.67
CA ALA A 86 7.15 17.35 -5.82
C ALA A 86 8.06 16.12 -5.90
N GLY A 87 8.30 15.64 -7.13
CA GLY A 87 9.32 14.64 -7.43
C GLY A 87 8.92 13.20 -7.11
N VAL A 88 9.88 12.30 -7.31
CA VAL A 88 9.77 10.87 -6.97
C VAL A 88 10.78 10.61 -5.86
N ILE A 89 10.31 9.96 -4.81
CA ILE A 89 11.13 9.51 -3.68
C ILE A 89 11.53 8.06 -3.97
N GLU A 90 12.84 7.84 -4.04
CA GLU A 90 13.45 6.52 -4.16
C GLU A 90 13.83 6.03 -2.77
N VAL A 91 13.47 4.79 -2.45
CA VAL A 91 13.83 4.14 -1.20
C VAL A 91 14.36 2.75 -1.52
N ASP A 92 15.60 2.49 -1.11
CA ASP A 92 16.19 1.16 -1.17
C ASP A 92 15.85 0.38 0.09
N PHE A 93 15.69 -0.93 -0.05
CA PHE A 93 15.38 -1.85 1.04
C PHE A 93 16.38 -2.99 1.10
N GLU A 94 16.84 -3.29 2.32
CA GLU A 94 17.63 -4.49 2.62
C GLU A 94 16.94 -5.30 3.71
N ARG A 95 16.65 -6.57 3.43
CA ARG A 95 16.01 -7.52 4.38
C ARG A 95 14.75 -6.92 5.04
N GLY A 96 13.91 -6.26 4.23
CA GLY A 96 12.66 -5.65 4.64
C GLY A 96 12.79 -4.31 5.36
N ARG A 97 13.98 -3.70 5.39
CA ARG A 97 14.22 -2.42 6.08
C ARG A 97 14.68 -1.35 5.10
N PRO A 98 14.15 -0.12 5.18
CA PRO A 98 14.62 0.98 4.38
C PRO A 98 16.07 1.30 4.72
N VAL A 99 16.88 1.65 3.72
CA VAL A 99 18.28 2.05 3.90
C VAL A 99 18.55 3.42 3.28
N ASN A 100 19.40 4.22 3.93
CA ASN A 100 19.93 5.50 3.44
C ASN A 100 18.86 6.51 2.95
N SER A 101 17.70 6.60 3.62
CA SER A 101 16.64 7.53 3.24
C SER A 101 16.19 8.38 4.42
N GLU A 102 16.21 9.70 4.23
CA GLU A 102 15.70 10.71 5.17
C GLU A 102 14.21 11.04 4.91
N ALA A 103 13.58 10.32 3.98
CA ALA A 103 12.16 10.54 3.69
C ALA A 103 11.29 10.22 4.91
N VAL A 104 10.08 10.77 4.91
CA VAL A 104 9.08 10.52 5.94
C VAL A 104 7.80 10.02 5.31
N LEU A 105 7.04 9.26 6.07
CA LEU A 105 5.67 8.86 5.71
C LEU A 105 4.68 9.75 6.45
N PHE A 106 3.69 10.28 5.73
CA PHE A 106 2.42 10.66 6.36
C PHE A 106 1.46 9.47 6.32
N ARG A 107 0.96 9.08 7.49
CA ARG A 107 -0.08 8.07 7.64
C ARG A 107 -1.35 8.76 8.18
N PRO A 108 -2.48 8.70 7.47
CA PRO A 108 -3.75 9.15 8.01
C PRO A 108 -4.10 8.40 9.29
N ASP A 109 -4.89 9.04 10.14
CA ASP A 109 -5.34 8.43 11.38
C ASP A 109 -6.34 7.28 11.17
N GLU A 110 -6.68 6.61 12.27
CA GLU A 110 -7.66 5.53 12.29
C GLU A 110 -9.09 6.03 12.04
N GLU A 111 -9.37 7.32 12.28
CA GLU A 111 -10.70 7.89 12.04
C GLU A 111 -11.03 7.85 10.55
N LEU A 112 -10.08 8.27 9.69
CA LEU A 112 -10.23 8.13 8.24
C LEU A 112 -10.44 6.66 7.86
N MET A 113 -9.59 5.75 8.33
CA MET A 113 -9.69 4.31 8.03
C MET A 113 -11.05 3.72 8.42
N SER A 114 -11.59 4.11 9.57
CA SER A 114 -12.86 3.60 10.09
C SER A 114 -14.09 4.04 9.29
N ARG A 115 -13.95 5.11 8.49
CA ARG A 115 -15.03 5.72 7.71
C ARG A 115 -14.98 5.38 6.23
N CYS A 116 -13.87 4.83 5.75
CA CYS A 116 -13.74 4.43 4.36
C CYS A 116 -14.72 3.30 4.04
N GLU A 117 -15.50 3.49 2.98
CA GLU A 117 -16.22 2.41 2.31
C GLU A 117 -15.25 1.64 1.40
N ASN A 118 -14.28 2.34 0.80
CA ASN A 118 -13.27 1.78 -0.09
C ASN A 118 -11.86 2.27 0.28
N VAL A 119 -11.03 1.38 0.85
CA VAL A 119 -9.68 1.76 1.32
C VAL A 119 -8.77 2.25 0.19
N TYR A 120 -8.88 1.66 -1.01
CA TYR A 120 -8.04 2.00 -2.17
C TYR A 120 -8.31 3.42 -2.69
N GLU A 121 -9.58 3.83 -2.72
CA GLU A 121 -10.02 5.13 -3.24
C GLU A 121 -9.98 6.23 -2.18
N GLU A 122 -10.15 5.90 -0.89
CA GLU A 122 -10.36 6.92 0.15
C GLU A 122 -9.20 7.04 1.14
N TRP A 123 -8.53 5.94 1.49
CA TRP A 123 -7.43 5.98 2.46
C TRP A 123 -6.06 6.00 1.79
N CYS A 124 -5.81 5.07 0.85
CA CYS A 124 -4.54 4.92 0.17
C CYS A 124 -4.01 6.20 -0.50
N PRO A 125 -4.84 7.05 -1.17
CA PRO A 125 -4.34 8.29 -1.76
C PRO A 125 -3.78 9.28 -0.74
N ASN A 126 -4.13 9.09 0.54
CA ASN A 126 -3.76 9.99 1.63
C ASN A 126 -2.55 9.51 2.42
N SER A 127 -1.98 8.33 2.13
CA SER A 127 -0.74 7.87 2.76
C SER A 127 0.44 7.93 1.78
N ASN A 128 1.33 8.89 1.99
CA ASN A 128 2.35 9.27 1.00
C ASN A 128 3.73 9.48 1.64
N LEU A 129 4.78 9.34 0.82
CA LEU A 129 6.15 9.74 1.18
C LEU A 129 6.38 11.23 0.88
N PHE A 130 7.20 11.84 1.73
CA PHE A 130 7.67 13.22 1.59
C PHE A 130 9.18 13.27 1.85
N ALA A 131 9.84 14.26 1.23
CA ALA A 131 11.27 14.47 1.40
C ALA A 131 11.64 14.88 2.85
N ASP A 132 10.71 15.46 3.59
CA ASP A 132 10.88 15.86 4.98
C ASP A 132 9.52 16.05 5.69
N ALA A 133 9.58 16.18 7.03
CA ALA A 133 8.41 16.35 7.87
C ALA A 133 7.65 17.66 7.64
N GLU A 134 8.35 18.76 7.32
CA GLU A 134 7.70 20.06 7.10
C GLU A 134 6.74 20.00 5.90
N ARG A 135 7.19 19.37 4.81
CA ARG A 135 6.36 19.16 3.60
C ARG A 135 5.19 18.23 3.86
N ALA A 136 5.40 17.16 4.62
CA ALA A 136 4.34 16.22 4.99
C ALA A 136 3.24 16.91 5.82
N THR A 137 3.64 17.64 6.87
CA THR A 137 2.71 18.36 7.75
C THR A 137 1.94 19.43 6.98
N ARG A 138 2.62 20.27 6.20
CA ARG A 138 1.95 21.31 5.40
C ARG A 138 0.92 20.73 4.44
N TRP A 139 1.29 19.67 3.72
CA TRP A 139 0.39 19.01 2.77
C TRP A 139 -0.86 18.43 3.46
N ALA A 140 -0.70 17.85 4.66
CA ALA A 140 -1.82 17.32 5.43
C ALA A 140 -2.74 18.43 5.95
N GLU A 141 -2.17 19.52 6.47
CA GLU A 141 -2.91 20.68 6.98
C GLU A 141 -3.74 21.36 5.88
N GLU A 142 -3.16 21.59 4.71
CA GLU A 142 -3.84 22.19 3.55
C GLU A 142 -5.06 21.37 3.09
N ARG A 143 -5.07 20.07 3.41
CA ARG A 143 -6.16 19.14 3.09
C ARG A 143 -7.10 18.84 4.26
N GLY A 144 -6.82 19.39 5.44
CA GLY A 144 -7.57 19.08 6.66
C GLY A 144 -7.47 17.61 7.07
N LEU A 145 -6.35 16.95 6.75
CA LEU A 145 -6.12 15.55 7.09
C LEU A 145 -5.47 15.44 8.48
N SER A 146 -6.08 14.65 9.34
CA SER A 146 -5.49 14.22 10.61
C SER A 146 -4.64 12.97 10.40
N GLY A 147 -3.50 12.88 11.07
CA GLY A 147 -2.58 11.76 10.91
C GLY A 147 -1.25 11.96 11.63
N ARG A 148 -0.30 11.08 11.31
CA ARG A 148 1.06 11.09 11.87
C ARG A 148 2.11 11.19 10.76
N VAL A 149 3.10 12.04 10.99
CA VAL A 149 4.34 12.06 10.20
C VAL A 149 5.37 11.22 10.95
N MET A 150 5.95 10.22 10.28
CA MET A 150 6.87 9.25 10.88
C MET A 150 8.11 9.09 10.01
N GLY A 151 9.25 8.82 10.64
CA GLY A 151 10.44 8.35 9.93
C GLY A 151 10.23 6.95 9.36
N LEU A 152 10.99 6.56 8.33
CA LEU A 152 10.76 5.28 7.65
C LEU A 152 10.99 4.06 8.55
N ASP A 153 11.90 4.11 9.52
CA ASP A 153 12.11 3.00 10.45
C ASP A 153 10.86 2.71 11.30
N GLU A 154 10.32 3.76 11.94
CA GLU A 154 9.08 3.68 12.73
C GLU A 154 7.90 3.23 11.86
N ALA A 155 7.76 3.85 10.69
CA ALA A 155 6.69 3.51 9.76
C ALA A 155 6.81 2.06 9.23
N SER A 156 8.03 1.55 9.06
CA SER A 156 8.29 0.16 8.66
C SER A 156 7.97 -0.83 9.77
N ASP A 157 8.28 -0.52 11.02
CA ASP A 157 7.88 -1.35 12.16
C ASP A 157 6.36 -1.50 12.23
N LEU A 158 5.64 -0.38 12.13
CA LEU A 158 4.18 -0.39 12.15
C LEU A 158 3.61 -1.12 10.92
N GLY A 159 4.09 -0.80 9.71
CA GLY A 159 3.64 -1.41 8.48
C GLY A 159 3.86 -2.92 8.45
N THR A 160 5.03 -3.38 8.93
CA THR A 160 5.34 -4.82 9.02
C THR A 160 4.36 -5.54 9.93
N ALA A 161 4.04 -4.96 11.10
CA ALA A 161 3.10 -5.56 12.04
C ALA A 161 1.69 -5.65 11.45
N ASP A 162 1.22 -4.60 10.77
CA ASP A 162 -0.09 -4.58 10.12
C ASP A 162 -0.18 -5.58 8.95
N TRP A 163 0.93 -5.79 8.23
CA TRP A 163 1.01 -6.73 7.10
C TRP A 163 1.32 -8.17 7.48
N ALA A 164 1.83 -8.44 8.69
CA ALA A 164 2.19 -9.79 9.11
C ALA A 164 1.00 -10.78 9.10
N GLY A 165 -0.24 -10.28 9.20
CA GLY A 165 -1.45 -11.10 9.09
C GLY A 165 -1.93 -11.37 7.65
N VAL A 166 -1.26 -10.78 6.66
CA VAL A 166 -1.59 -10.90 5.22
C VAL A 166 -0.72 -11.96 4.52
N VAL A 167 0.50 -12.20 5.03
CA VAL A 167 1.49 -13.17 4.51
C VAL A 167 1.53 -14.48 5.28
#